data_AF-A0A1G9Z3E1-F1
#
_entry.id   AF-A0A1G9Z3E1-F1
#
_cell.length_a   1.000
_cell.length_b   1.000
_cell.length_c   1.000
_cell.angle_alpha   90.00
_cell.angle_beta   90.00
_cell.angle_gamma   90.00
#
_symmetry.space_group_name_H-M   'P 1'
#
loop_
_entity.id
_entity.type
_entity.pdbx_description
1 polymer ?
#
loop_
_entity_poly.entity_id
_entity_poly.type
_entity_poly.pdbx_seq_one_letter_code
_entity_poly.pdbx_strand_id
1 'polypeptide(L)'
;MEFVFVKGEVLLPEEYIEKLRNKLNDIGILTVGDYDNVVSYSVVKGYWRPFGEANPFKGTKGEISYGTECKMEFRCLMKRIEEVKRLIKNVHPYEEPIINVIPILS
;
A
#
# COMPACT_ATOMS: atom_id res chain seq x y z
N MET A 1 13.81 -9.41 19.47
CA MET A 1 12.74 -8.45 19.81
C MET A 1 11.55 -8.81 18.94
N GLU A 2 10.41 -9.12 19.53
CA GLU A 2 9.19 -9.50 18.79
C GLU A 2 8.32 -8.26 18.64
N PHE A 3 8.05 -7.83 17.41
CA PHE A 3 7.20 -6.67 17.14
C PHE A 3 5.75 -7.12 17.05
N VAL A 4 4.90 -6.63 17.96
CA VAL A 4 3.46 -6.93 17.92
C VAL A 4 2.79 -6.20 16.75
N PHE A 5 3.19 -4.95 16.52
CA PHE A 5 2.64 -4.08 15.49
C PHE A 5 3.69 -3.59 14.50
N VAL A 6 3.23 -3.39 13.27
CA VAL A 6 3.97 -2.79 12.17
C VAL A 6 3.13 -1.69 11.53
N LYS A 7 3.78 -0.73 10.89
CA LYS A 7 3.16 0.19 9.96
C LYS A 7 3.23 -0.43 8.57
N GLY A 8 2.08 -0.69 7.98
CA GLY A 8 1.96 -0.92 6.55
C GLY A 8 2.00 0.43 5.83
N GLU A 9 2.86 0.55 4.83
CA GLU A 9 2.93 1.71 3.95
C GLU A 9 2.88 1.21 2.50
N VAL A 10 2.01 1.79 1.68
CA VAL A 10 1.82 1.39 0.28
C VAL A 10 1.72 2.63 -0.61
N LEU A 11 2.40 2.60 -1.76
CA LEU A 11 2.28 3.62 -2.80
C LEU A 11 1.24 3.18 -3.84
N LEU A 12 0.22 3.99 -4.06
CA LEU A 12 -0.90 3.69 -4.97
C LEU A 12 -1.52 4.96 -5.57
N PRO A 13 -2.25 4.87 -6.69
CA PRO A 13 -3.08 5.97 -7.17
C PRO A 13 -4.20 6.30 -6.17
N GLU A 14 -4.54 7.59 -6.05
CA GLU A 14 -5.55 8.08 -5.10
C GLU A 14 -6.91 7.37 -5.24
N GLU A 15 -7.33 7.09 -6.48
CA GLU A 15 -8.59 6.40 -6.80
C GLU A 15 -8.67 4.96 -6.24
N TYR A 16 -7.54 4.35 -5.86
CA TYR A 16 -7.50 3.02 -5.25
C TYR A 16 -7.51 3.03 -3.72
N ILE A 17 -7.38 4.20 -3.07
CA ILE A 17 -7.36 4.31 -1.60
C ILE A 17 -8.63 3.74 -0.99
N GLU A 18 -9.81 4.20 -1.43
CA GLU A 18 -11.08 3.73 -0.86
C GLU A 18 -11.27 2.23 -1.08
N LYS A 19 -10.94 1.74 -2.28
CA LYS A 19 -11.04 0.31 -2.62
C LYS A 19 -10.14 -0.54 -1.72
N LEU A 20 -8.89 -0.14 -1.53
CA LEU A 20 -7.95 -0.86 -0.67
C LEU A 20 -8.32 -0.76 0.81
N ARG A 21 -8.69 0.44 1.29
CA ARG A 21 -9.15 0.68 2.65
C ARG A 21 -10.33 -0.22 2.98
N ASN A 22 -11.36 -0.24 2.15
CA ASN A 22 -12.56 -1.05 2.40
C ASN A 22 -12.19 -2.53 2.49
N LYS A 23 -11.37 -3.06 1.57
CA LYS A 23 -10.96 -4.46 1.60
C LYS A 23 -10.12 -4.83 2.82
N LEU A 24 -9.22 -3.96 3.27
CA LEU A 24 -8.47 -4.16 4.50
C LEU A 24 -9.39 -4.08 5.74
N ASN A 25 -10.40 -3.20 5.71
CA ASN A 25 -11.37 -3.07 6.80
C ASN A 25 -12.31 -4.28 6.88
N ASP A 26 -12.75 -4.83 5.74
CA ASP A 26 -13.62 -6.02 5.66
C ASP A 26 -13.02 -7.22 6.39
N ILE A 27 -11.68 -7.32 6.43
CA ILE A 27 -10.94 -8.37 7.14
C ILE A 27 -10.47 -7.93 8.54
N GLY A 28 -10.89 -6.77 9.03
CA GLY A 28 -10.59 -6.26 10.38
C GLY A 28 -9.12 -5.85 10.59
N ILE A 29 -8.41 -5.41 9.55
CA ILE A 29 -7.02 -4.92 9.69
C ILE A 29 -6.97 -3.50 10.22
N LEU A 30 -7.94 -2.67 9.86
CA LEU A 30 -7.92 -1.21 10.07
C LEU A 30 -8.66 -0.77 11.35
N THR A 31 -8.79 -1.67 12.33
CA THR A 31 -9.44 -1.39 13.61
C THR A 31 -8.41 -0.94 14.64
N VAL A 32 -8.68 0.18 15.31
CA VAL A 32 -7.87 0.73 16.41
C VAL A 32 -8.81 1.18 17.52
N GLY A 33 -8.87 0.41 18.62
CA GLY A 33 -9.85 0.64 19.68
C GLY A 33 -11.28 0.48 19.14
N ASP A 34 -12.13 1.47 19.40
CA ASP A 34 -13.52 1.51 18.94
C ASP A 34 -13.70 2.18 17.55
N TYR A 35 -12.61 2.34 16.80
CA TYR A 35 -12.61 2.94 15.46
C TYR A 35 -12.19 1.92 14.41
N ASP A 36 -12.81 1.96 13.24
CA ASP A 36 -12.42 1.19 12.07
C ASP A 36 -12.05 2.13 10.90
N ASN A 37 -11.66 1.57 9.76
CA ASN A 37 -11.20 2.33 8.58
C ASN A 37 -10.02 3.29 8.86
N VAL A 38 -9.23 3.03 9.92
CA VAL A 38 -8.17 3.92 10.39
C VAL A 38 -6.96 3.85 9.46
N VAL A 39 -6.80 4.89 8.65
CA VAL A 39 -5.70 5.07 7.70
C VAL A 39 -5.32 6.55 7.63
N SER A 40 -4.09 6.83 7.22
CA SER A 40 -3.67 8.17 6.80
C SER A 40 -2.98 8.07 5.45
N TYR A 41 -3.01 9.12 4.65
CA TYR A 41 -2.21 9.15 3.43
C TYR A 41 -1.61 10.52 3.16
N SER A 42 -0.50 10.53 2.43
CA SER A 42 0.14 11.74 1.90
C SER A 42 0.18 11.68 0.38
N VAL A 43 -0.07 12.80 -0.30
CA VAL A 43 0.13 12.92 -1.74
C VAL A 43 1.64 13.07 -2.01
N VAL A 44 2.17 12.26 -2.93
CA VAL A 44 3.59 12.20 -3.28
C VAL A 44 3.78 12.26 -4.79
N LYS A 45 5.02 12.52 -5.23
CA LYS A 45 5.43 12.44 -6.64
C LYS A 45 6.40 11.28 -6.82
N GLY A 46 6.12 10.45 -7.81
CA GLY A 46 6.93 9.30 -8.19
C GLY A 46 7.55 9.46 -9.58
N TYR A 47 8.63 8.73 -9.81
CA TYR A 47 9.24 8.54 -11.13
C TYR A 47 9.42 7.05 -11.36
N TRP A 48 9.21 6.61 -12.59
CA TRP A 48 9.45 5.24 -12.99
C TRP A 48 9.80 5.19 -14.47
N ARG A 49 10.55 4.18 -14.89
CA ARG A 49 10.81 3.89 -16.31
C ARG A 49 10.53 2.40 -16.52
N PRO A 50 9.41 2.04 -17.15
CA PRO A 50 9.15 0.66 -17.50
C PRO A 50 10.26 0.12 -18.41
N PHE A 51 10.70 -1.10 -18.18
CA PHE A 51 11.76 -1.74 -18.98
C PHE A 51 11.50 -3.25 -19.12
N GLY A 52 12.20 -3.89 -20.05
CA GLY A 52 12.06 -5.34 -20.30
C GLY A 52 10.62 -5.74 -20.62
N GLU A 53 10.13 -6.77 -19.92
CA GLU A 53 8.79 -7.33 -20.09
C GLU A 53 7.70 -6.63 -19.25
N ALA A 54 8.01 -5.51 -18.57
CA ALA A 54 7.02 -4.78 -17.76
C ALA A 54 5.75 -4.42 -18.55
N ASN A 55 4.58 -4.60 -17.95
CA ASN A 55 3.30 -4.18 -18.49
C ASN A 55 2.69 -3.08 -17.60
N PRO A 56 3.26 -1.85 -17.68
CA PRO A 56 3.01 -0.83 -16.69
C PRO A 56 1.56 -0.33 -16.74
N PHE A 57 0.98 -0.06 -15.57
CA PHE A 57 -0.33 0.62 -15.47
C PHE A 57 -0.32 1.99 -16.17
N LYS A 58 0.81 2.71 -16.10
CA LYS A 58 1.06 4.00 -16.79
C LYS A 58 2.52 4.09 -17.25
N GLY A 59 2.75 4.75 -18.38
CA GLY A 59 4.09 5.05 -18.89
C GLY A 59 4.50 4.18 -20.07
N THR A 60 5.56 4.61 -20.78
CA THR A 60 6.07 3.97 -22.00
C THR A 60 7.38 3.24 -21.70
N LYS A 61 7.57 2.03 -22.25
CA LYS A 61 8.83 1.28 -22.11
C LYS A 61 10.01 2.12 -22.61
N GLY A 62 11.06 2.21 -21.79
CA GLY A 62 12.28 2.96 -22.10
C GLY A 62 12.22 4.46 -21.78
N GLU A 63 11.05 5.01 -21.45
CA GLU A 63 10.87 6.44 -21.16
C GLU A 63 10.69 6.71 -19.67
N ILE A 64 11.34 7.76 -19.16
CA ILE A 64 11.13 8.20 -17.77
C ILE A 64 9.74 8.83 -17.69
N SER A 65 8.87 8.20 -16.93
CA SER A 65 7.54 8.65 -16.56
C SER A 65 7.57 9.25 -15.16
N TYR A 66 6.61 10.13 -14.88
CA TYR A 66 6.41 10.73 -13.57
C TYR A 66 4.92 10.94 -13.31
N GLY A 67 4.53 11.04 -12.05
CA GLY A 67 3.12 11.21 -11.72
C GLY A 67 2.87 11.52 -10.25
N THR A 68 1.61 11.84 -9.97
CA THR A 68 1.08 11.92 -8.60
C THR A 68 0.69 10.53 -8.14
N GLU A 69 1.10 10.18 -6.93
CA GLU A 69 0.69 8.98 -6.21
C GLU A 69 0.31 9.35 -4.78
N CYS A 70 -0.25 8.40 -4.05
CA CYS A 70 -0.50 8.52 -2.63
C CYS A 70 0.33 7.49 -1.88
N LYS A 71 0.83 7.90 -0.71
CA LYS A 71 1.44 7.02 0.27
C LYS A 71 0.45 6.78 1.38
N MET A 72 -0.21 5.64 1.36
CA MET A 72 -1.21 5.24 2.35
C MET A 72 -0.55 4.42 3.46
N GLU A 73 -0.86 4.76 4.69
CA GLU A 73 -0.23 4.24 5.90
C GLU A 73 -1.29 3.77 6.90
N PHE A 74 -1.03 2.62 7.55
CA PHE A 74 -1.93 2.04 8.54
C PHE A 74 -1.17 1.15 9.54
N ARG A 75 -1.74 0.95 10.73
CA ARG A 75 -1.20 0.01 11.73
C ARG A 75 -1.73 -1.38 11.46
N CYS A 76 -0.89 -2.40 11.59
CA CYS A 76 -1.25 -3.80 11.40
C CYS A 76 -0.55 -4.67 12.46
N LEU A 77 -1.20 -5.76 12.88
CA LEU A 77 -0.54 -6.81 13.66
C LEU A 77 0.50 -7.52 12.79
N MET A 78 1.71 -7.71 13.30
CA MET A 78 2.80 -8.37 12.56
C MET A 78 2.39 -9.75 12.06
N LYS A 79 1.67 -10.53 12.88
CA LYS A 79 1.17 -11.87 12.51
C LYS A 79 0.24 -11.90 11.29
N ARG A 80 -0.36 -10.76 10.91
CA ARG A 80 -1.28 -10.64 9.77
C ARG A 80 -0.64 -10.00 8.53
N ILE A 81 0.65 -9.66 8.57
CA ILE A 81 1.25 -8.88 7.48
C ILE A 81 1.28 -9.61 6.13
N GLU A 82 1.44 -10.94 6.13
CA GLU A 82 1.45 -11.72 4.89
C GLU A 82 0.04 -11.80 4.25
N GLU A 83 -1.01 -11.81 5.08
CA GLU A 83 -2.40 -11.69 4.60
C GLU A 83 -2.63 -10.31 3.96
N VAL A 84 -2.17 -9.25 4.64
CA VAL A 84 -2.25 -7.87 4.15
C VAL A 84 -1.51 -7.69 2.83
N LYS A 85 -0.27 -8.17 2.71
CA LYS A 85 0.52 -8.08 1.46
C LYS A 85 -0.19 -8.74 0.30
N ARG A 86 -0.79 -9.93 0.51
CA ARG A 86 -1.55 -10.63 -0.53
C ARG A 86 -2.78 -9.83 -0.94
N LEU A 87 -3.53 -9.29 0.02
CA LEU A 87 -4.71 -8.48 -0.26
C LEU A 87 -4.35 -7.21 -1.05
N ILE A 88 -3.29 -6.49 -0.62
CA ILE A 88 -2.80 -5.32 -1.35
C ILE A 88 -2.50 -5.70 -2.79
N LYS A 89 -1.68 -6.73 -3.04
CA LYS A 89 -1.33 -7.19 -4.40
C LYS A 89 -2.56 -7.53 -5.26
N ASN A 90 -3.62 -8.10 -4.67
CA ASN A 90 -4.84 -8.44 -5.40
C ASN A 90 -5.71 -7.22 -5.77
N VAL A 91 -5.63 -6.14 -4.98
CA VAL A 91 -6.43 -4.92 -5.19
C VAL A 91 -5.69 -3.89 -6.02
N HIS A 92 -4.36 -3.88 -5.91
CA HIS A 92 -3.48 -2.86 -6.49
C HIS A 92 -3.51 -2.88 -8.03
N PRO A 93 -3.47 -1.70 -8.69
CA PRO A 93 -3.42 -1.65 -10.16
C PRO A 93 -2.07 -2.03 -10.74
N TYR A 94 -1.00 -1.89 -9.95
CA TYR A 94 0.36 -2.15 -10.42
C TYR A 94 0.73 -3.62 -10.24
N GLU A 95 1.49 -4.13 -11.21
CA GLU A 95 2.05 -5.50 -11.17
C GLU A 95 2.94 -5.71 -9.94
N GLU A 96 3.77 -4.72 -9.63
CA GLU A 96 4.70 -4.71 -8.49
C GLU A 96 4.41 -3.53 -7.57
N PRO A 97 3.45 -3.65 -6.62
CA PRO A 97 3.19 -2.59 -5.65
C PRO A 97 4.37 -2.40 -4.69
N ILE A 98 4.73 -1.14 -4.44
CA ILE A 98 5.68 -0.80 -3.37
C ILE A 98 4.94 -0.91 -2.04
N ILE A 99 5.35 -1.86 -1.20
CA ILE A 99 4.79 -2.11 0.13
C ILE A 99 5.93 -2.16 1.13
N ASN A 100 5.96 -1.21 2.07
CA ASN A 100 6.90 -1.18 3.17
C ASN A 100 6.23 -1.71 4.46
N VAL A 101 7.00 -2.45 5.24
CA VAL A 101 6.60 -2.96 6.55
C VAL A 101 7.59 -2.43 7.58
N ILE A 102 7.15 -1.47 8.38
CA ILE A 102 8.02 -0.74 9.30
C ILE A 102 7.67 -1.16 10.74
N PRO A 103 8.60 -1.75 11.50
CA PRO A 103 8.35 -2.09 12.90
C PRO A 103 8.02 -0.85 13.74
N ILE A 104 7.02 -0.94 14.62
CA ILE A 104 6.65 0.14 15.55
C ILE A 104 6.96 -0.31 16.98
N LEU A 105 7.61 0.58 17.75
CA LEU A 105 7.98 0.37 19.17
C LEU A 105 6.97 0.96 20.16
N SER A 106 5.79 1.37 19.67
CA SER A 106 4.76 2.08 20.45
C SER A 106 4.00 1.19 21.41
#